data_AF-A0A6I1FVY1-F1
#
_entry.id   AF-A0A6I1FVY1-F1
#
_cell.length_a   1.000
_cell.length_b   1.000
_cell.length_c   1.000
_cell.angle_alpha   90.00
_cell.angle_beta   90.00
_cell.angle_gamma   90.00
#
_symmetry.space_group_name_H-M   'P 1'
#
loop_
_entity.id
_entity.type
_entity.pdbx_description
1 polymer ?
#
loop_
_entity_poly.entity_id
_entity_poly.type
_entity_poly.pdbx_seq_one_letter_code
_entity_poly.pdbx_strand_id
1 'polypeptide(L)'
;METPRLMDLIRRLRYYDSDVEARIGDDGTARIVWRHEDVGQPLTLLTTEQDLAAAVTAIGKGCRDALWPESSIEEAGLNLLLVHVDEVVATRNTSAPLRVNREGLVWPEPTRVTDLPAGLTHLEWFTDPAAEDDDN
;
A
#
# COMPACT_ATOMS: atom_id res chain seq x y z
N MET A 1 -10.61 16.77 -0.48
CA MET A 1 -10.49 16.08 0.82
C MET A 1 -9.05 16.24 1.30
N GLU A 2 -8.79 16.45 2.58
CA GLU A 2 -7.42 16.49 3.11
C GLU A 2 -6.92 15.05 3.34
N THR A 3 -5.71 14.74 2.85
CA THR A 3 -5.12 13.39 2.91
C THR A 3 -3.74 13.37 3.59
N PRO A 4 -3.60 13.95 4.81
CA PRO A 4 -2.30 14.14 5.44
C PRO A 4 -1.56 12.83 5.75
N ARG A 5 -2.27 11.75 6.11
CA ARG A 5 -1.63 10.47 6.42
C ARG A 5 -1.15 9.77 5.16
N LEU A 6 -1.95 9.79 4.09
CA LEU A 6 -1.52 9.29 2.78
C LEU A 6 -0.29 10.05 2.28
N MET A 7 -0.28 11.38 2.40
CA MET A 7 0.84 12.20 1.99
C MET A 7 2.11 11.93 2.81
N ASP A 8 2.00 11.72 4.12
CA ASP A 8 3.16 11.34 4.95
C ASP A 8 3.68 9.94 4.58
N LEU A 9 2.79 8.97 4.37
CA LEU A 9 3.17 7.63 3.91
C LEU A 9 3.90 7.67 2.56
N ILE A 10 3.33 8.34 1.55
CA ILE A 10 3.94 8.47 0.22
C ILE A 10 5.29 9.17 0.31
N ARG A 11 5.38 10.24 1.10
CA ARG A 11 6.65 10.97 1.32
C ARG A 11 7.73 10.06 1.91
N ARG A 12 7.38 9.24 2.91
CA ARG A 12 8.33 8.33 3.56
C ARG A 12 8.73 7.19 2.62
N LEU A 13 7.79 6.59 1.90
CA LEU A 13 8.12 5.56 0.90
C LEU A 13 9.07 6.12 -0.17
N ARG A 14 8.81 7.34 -0.66
CA ARG A 14 9.69 8.04 -1.61
C ARG A 14 11.07 8.39 -1.07
N TYR A 15 11.19 8.51 0.24
CA TYR A 15 12.48 8.74 0.89
C TYR A 15 13.36 7.48 0.85
N TYR A 16 12.76 6.30 0.99
CA TYR A 16 13.47 5.02 0.91
C TYR A 16 13.74 4.61 -0.54
N ASP A 17 12.81 4.87 -1.45
CA ASP A 17 12.93 4.50 -2.86
C ASP A 17 12.21 5.51 -3.75
N SER A 18 12.91 6.01 -4.77
CA SER A 18 12.38 7.01 -5.69
C SER A 18 11.30 6.47 -6.65
N ASP A 19 11.24 5.16 -6.91
CA ASP A 19 10.28 4.55 -7.84
C ASP A 19 8.95 4.19 -7.15
N VAL A 20 8.33 5.22 -6.57
CA VAL A 20 7.03 5.15 -5.88
C VAL A 20 6.03 6.08 -6.57
N GLU A 21 5.13 5.46 -7.32
CA GLU A 21 3.99 6.11 -7.93
C GLU A 21 2.78 6.05 -6.98
N ALA A 22 2.06 7.17 -6.85
CA ALA A 22 0.86 7.22 -6.03
C ALA A 22 -0.26 7.93 -6.78
N ARG A 23 -1.45 7.34 -6.75
CA ARG A 23 -2.69 7.94 -7.25
C ARG A 23 -3.67 8.01 -6.09
N ILE A 24 -4.20 9.19 -5.82
CA ILE A 24 -5.22 9.43 -4.79
C ILE A 24 -6.49 9.84 -5.54
N GLY A 25 -7.57 9.08 -5.34
CA GLY A 25 -8.89 9.39 -5.86
C GLY A 25 -9.58 10.48 -5.04
N ASP A 26 -10.60 11.11 -5.62
CA ASP A 26 -11.38 12.16 -4.97
C ASP A 26 -12.15 11.67 -3.74
N ASP A 27 -12.38 10.37 -3.64
CA ASP A 27 -12.98 9.66 -2.52
C ASP A 27 -12.02 9.39 -1.35
N GLY A 28 -10.74 9.76 -1.49
CA GLY A 28 -9.70 9.51 -0.48
C GLY A 28 -9.11 8.10 -0.54
N THR A 29 -9.41 7.33 -1.59
CA THR A 29 -8.75 6.06 -1.88
C THR A 29 -7.39 6.30 -2.51
N ALA A 30 -6.36 5.61 -2.03
CA ALA A 30 -5.01 5.67 -2.57
C ALA A 30 -4.57 4.32 -3.12
N ARG A 31 -3.96 4.37 -4.31
CA ARG A 31 -3.19 3.29 -4.90
C ARG A 31 -1.73 3.74 -4.98
N ILE A 32 -0.87 3.05 -4.25
CA ILE A 32 0.58 3.29 -4.24
C ILE A 32 1.24 2.09 -4.90
N VAL A 33 2.00 2.33 -5.96
CA VAL A 33 2.77 1.32 -6.68
C VAL A 33 4.24 1.59 -6.40
N TRP A 34 4.92 0.59 -5.85
CA TRP A 34 6.32 0.66 -5.48
C TRP A 34 7.09 -0.38 -6.29
N ARG A 35 8.01 0.08 -7.15
CA ARG A 35 8.88 -0.80 -7.94
C ARG A 35 10.25 -0.93 -7.28
N HIS A 36 10.31 -1.78 -6.27
CA HIS A 36 11.54 -2.05 -5.56
C HIS A 36 12.47 -2.96 -6.38
N GLU A 37 13.75 -2.61 -6.52
CA GLU A 37 14.70 -3.34 -7.40
C GLU A 37 14.83 -4.83 -7.03
N ASP A 38 14.72 -5.17 -5.74
CA ASP A 38 14.84 -6.56 -5.25
C ASP A 38 13.60 -7.44 -5.51
N VAL A 39 12.51 -6.84 -6.01
CA VAL A 39 11.24 -7.53 -6.18
C VAL A 39 10.92 -7.57 -7.67
N GLY A 40 10.91 -8.77 -8.26
CA GLY A 40 10.71 -8.95 -9.70
C GLY A 40 9.34 -8.49 -10.24
N GLN A 41 8.44 -8.02 -9.36
CA GLN A 41 7.16 -7.41 -9.72
C GLN A 41 6.86 -6.23 -8.78
N PRO A 42 6.22 -5.15 -9.28
CA PRO A 42 5.82 -4.01 -8.47
C PRO A 42 4.89 -4.40 -7.31
N LEU A 43 5.16 -3.88 -6.12
CA LEU A 43 4.25 -3.96 -4.99
C LEU A 43 3.14 -2.92 -5.17
N THR A 44 1.88 -3.35 -5.04
CA THR A 44 0.74 -2.42 -5.01
C THR A 44 0.15 -2.37 -3.61
N LEU A 45 0.07 -1.18 -3.01
CA LEU A 45 -0.60 -0.92 -1.74
C LEU A 45 -1.89 -0.12 -1.99
N LEU A 46 -2.98 -0.61 -1.42
CA LEU A 46 -4.32 -0.03 -1.50
C LEU A 46 -4.79 0.35 -0.09
N THR A 47 -5.26 1.58 0.07
CA THR A 47 -5.77 2.09 1.35
C THR A 47 -6.70 3.27 1.13
N THR A 48 -7.40 3.71 2.16
CA THR A 48 -8.02 5.04 2.21
C THR A 48 -7.29 5.90 3.25
N GLU A 49 -7.48 7.23 3.21
CA GLU A 49 -7.00 8.12 4.28
C GLU A 49 -7.58 7.70 5.65
N GLN A 50 -8.87 7.36 5.68
CA GLN A 50 -9.56 6.99 6.91
C GLN A 50 -9.02 5.69 7.50
N ASP A 51 -8.81 4.68 6.65
CA ASP A 51 -8.29 3.39 7.09
C ASP A 51 -6.83 3.49 7.51
N LEU A 52 -6.01 4.25 6.77
CA LEU A 52 -4.62 4.49 7.14
C LEU A 52 -4.51 5.23 8.47
N ALA A 53 -5.33 6.26 8.70
CA ALA A 53 -5.33 7.00 9.96
C ALA A 53 -5.74 6.09 11.13
N ALA A 54 -6.75 5.24 10.94
CA ALA A 54 -7.18 4.28 11.95
C ALA A 54 -6.11 3.22 12.24
N ALA A 55 -5.52 2.63 11.20
CA ALA A 55 -4.44 1.65 11.29
C ALA A 55 -3.26 2.19 12.08
N VAL A 56 -2.72 3.34 11.66
CA VAL A 56 -1.57 3.98 12.28
C VAL A 56 -1.85 4.29 13.75
N THR A 57 -3.05 4.75 14.08
CA THR A 57 -3.44 5.01 15.47
C THR A 57 -3.52 3.71 16.29
N ALA A 58 -4.12 2.65 15.73
CA ALA A 58 -4.28 1.38 16.40
C ALA A 58 -2.92 0.70 16.67
N ILE A 59 -2.08 0.60 15.64
CA ILE A 59 -0.73 0.07 15.71
C ILE A 59 0.10 0.87 16.72
N GLY A 60 0.07 2.21 16.60
CA GLY A 60 0.81 3.11 17.47
C GLY A 60 0.46 2.94 18.95
N LYS A 61 -0.82 2.81 19.29
CA LYS A 61 -1.25 2.55 20.67
C LYS A 61 -0.69 1.24 21.24
N GLY A 62 -0.46 0.24 20.38
CA GLY A 62 0.07 -1.05 20.79
C GLY A 62 1.59 -1.08 20.96
N CYS A 63 2.35 -0.18 20.31
CA CYS A 63 3.81 -0.29 20.24
C CYS A 63 4.58 0.92 20.76
N ARG A 64 3.97 2.12 20.81
CA ARG A 64 4.66 3.39 21.07
C ARG A 64 5.46 3.37 22.37
N ASP A 65 4.84 3.00 23.49
CA ASP A 65 5.51 3.03 24.79
C ASP A 65 6.66 2.02 24.91
N ALA A 66 6.62 0.93 24.14
CA ALA A 66 7.63 -0.12 24.17
C ALA A 66 8.81 0.15 23.21
N LEU A 67 8.54 0.71 22.03
CA LEU A 67 9.52 0.85 20.95
C LEU A 67 10.01 2.29 20.77
N TRP A 68 9.13 3.28 20.90
CA TRP A 68 9.41 4.69 20.65
C TRP A 68 8.66 5.61 21.64
N PRO A 69 9.00 5.57 22.95
CA PRO A 69 8.24 6.25 24.00
C PRO A 69 8.18 7.79 23.80
N GLU A 70 9.19 8.36 23.15
CA GLU A 70 9.28 9.79 22.86
C GLU A 70 8.53 10.22 21.59
N SER A 71 8.10 9.27 20.75
CA SER A 71 7.34 9.57 19.53
C SER A 71 5.86 9.81 19.81
N SER A 72 5.18 10.47 18.88
CA SER A 72 3.71 10.45 18.86
C SER A 72 3.19 9.04 18.57
N ILE A 73 1.95 8.74 18.97
CA ILE A 73 1.28 7.48 18.67
C ILE A 73 1.31 7.23 17.16
N GLU A 74 1.00 8.25 16.38
CA GLU A 74 0.85 8.11 14.94
C GLU A 74 2.19 8.00 14.22
N GLU A 75 3.25 8.63 14.74
CA GLU A 75 4.59 8.41 14.21
C GLU A 75 5.07 6.99 14.49
N ALA A 76 4.90 6.49 15.72
CA ALA A 76 5.24 5.11 16.08
C ALA A 76 4.46 4.09 15.23
N GLY A 77 3.15 4.34 15.04
CA GLY A 77 2.30 3.49 14.21
C GLY A 77 2.70 3.49 12.74
N LEU A 78 3.04 4.63 12.18
CA LEU A 78 3.50 4.73 10.79
C LEU A 78 4.89 4.07 10.61
N ASN A 79 5.79 4.22 11.59
CA ASN A 79 7.08 3.54 11.56
C ASN A 79 6.92 2.02 11.55
N LEU A 80 6.07 1.48 12.43
CA LEU A 80 5.84 0.03 12.48
C LEU A 80 5.09 -0.47 11.23
N LEU A 81 4.16 0.31 10.68
CA LEU A 81 3.53 -0.01 9.40
C LEU A 81 4.55 -0.13 8.26
N LEU A 82 5.52 0.79 8.18
CA LEU A 82 6.58 0.73 7.17
C LEU A 82 7.47 -0.50 7.34
N VAL A 83 7.78 -0.89 8.58
CA VAL A 83 8.49 -2.16 8.86
C VAL A 83 7.71 -3.35 8.33
N HIS A 84 6.39 -3.42 8.55
CA HIS A 84 5.59 -4.52 8.02
C HIS A 84 5.53 -4.55 6.49
N VAL A 85 5.56 -3.40 5.82
CA VAL A 85 5.65 -3.35 4.35
C VAL A 85 7.01 -3.88 3.89
N ASP A 86 8.10 -3.50 4.56
CA ASP A 86 9.45 -4.00 4.28
C ASP A 86 9.55 -5.52 4.48
N GLU A 87 8.93 -6.06 5.54
CA GLU A 87 8.84 -7.50 5.77
C GLU A 87 8.15 -8.22 4.61
N VAL A 88 7.05 -7.67 4.08
CA VAL A 88 6.40 -8.25 2.89
C VAL A 88 7.33 -8.22 1.68
N VAL A 89 7.99 -7.09 1.43
CA VAL A 89 8.97 -6.93 0.35
C VAL A 89 10.07 -7.99 0.47
N ALA A 90 10.60 -8.22 1.67
CA ALA A 90 11.59 -9.24 1.95
C ALA A 90 11.10 -10.67 1.68
N THR A 91 9.81 -10.96 1.91
CA THR A 91 9.21 -12.27 1.55
C THR A 91 8.99 -12.45 0.03
N ARG A 92 9.12 -11.38 -0.77
CA ARG A 92 8.86 -11.35 -2.22
C ARG A 92 7.45 -11.81 -2.62
N ASN A 93 6.50 -11.82 -1.70
CA ASN A 93 5.11 -12.14 -2.01
C ASN A 93 4.37 -10.88 -2.50
N THR A 94 4.46 -10.61 -3.79
CA THR A 94 3.76 -9.50 -4.46
C THR A 94 2.62 -9.96 -5.36
N SER A 95 2.18 -11.21 -5.22
CA SER A 95 1.17 -11.80 -6.11
C SER A 95 -0.22 -11.17 -5.98
N ALA A 96 -0.47 -10.39 -4.93
CA ALA A 96 -1.70 -9.65 -4.74
C ALA A 96 -1.42 -8.26 -4.13
N PRO A 97 -2.30 -7.26 -4.36
CA PRO A 97 -2.17 -5.97 -3.72
C PRO A 97 -2.23 -6.09 -2.19
N LEU A 98 -1.31 -5.41 -1.51
CA LEU A 98 -1.39 -5.19 -0.08
C LEU A 98 -2.52 -4.23 0.24
N ARG A 99 -3.27 -4.53 1.29
CA ARG A 99 -4.34 -3.66 1.77
C ARG A 99 -3.99 -3.15 3.15
N VAL A 100 -4.18 -1.86 3.40
CA VAL A 100 -4.21 -1.31 4.76
C VAL A 100 -5.66 -1.05 5.10
N ASN A 101 -6.18 -1.77 6.08
CA ASN A 101 -7.51 -1.55 6.64
C ASN A 101 -7.36 -0.89 8.03
N ARG A 102 -8.48 -0.61 8.72
CA ARG A 102 -8.45 0.04 10.05
C ARG A 102 -7.67 -0.69 11.13
N GLU A 103 -7.41 -1.99 10.96
CA GLU A 103 -6.67 -2.83 11.91
C GLU A 103 -5.18 -2.90 11.59
N GLY A 104 -4.78 -2.59 10.36
CA GLY A 104 -3.38 -2.60 9.93
C GLY A 104 -3.16 -3.15 8.53
N LEU A 105 -1.96 -3.67 8.30
CA LEU A 105 -1.59 -4.29 7.04
C LEU A 105 -2.22 -5.68 6.93
N VAL A 106 -3.03 -5.89 5.91
CA VAL A 106 -3.59 -7.19 5.54
C VAL A 106 -2.60 -7.88 4.61
N TRP A 107 -2.03 -8.98 5.09
CA TRP A 107 -1.13 -9.80 4.29
C TRP A 107 -1.85 -10.45 3.12
N PRO A 108 -1.19 -10.55 1.95
CA PRO A 108 -1.73 -11.31 0.85
C PRO A 108 -1.73 -12.78 1.28
N GLU A 109 -2.88 -13.44 1.20
CA GLU A 109 -2.92 -14.88 1.46
C GLU A 109 -1.89 -15.55 0.53
N PRO A 110 -1.03 -16.45 1.04
CA PRO A 110 -0.12 -17.17 0.19
C PRO A 110 -0.97 -17.97 -0.80
N THR A 111 -0.98 -17.54 -2.06
CA THR A 111 -1.67 -18.25 -3.12
C THR A 111 -1.08 -19.65 -3.15
N ARG A 112 -1.82 -20.65 -2.67
CA ARG A 112 -1.43 -22.04 -2.89
C ARG A 112 -1.44 -22.23 -4.39
N VAL A 113 -0.28 -22.56 -4.95
CA VAL A 113 -0.01 -22.73 -6.39
C VAL A 113 -0.97 -23.72 -7.09
N THR A 114 -1.81 -24.43 -6.35
CA THR A 114 -2.80 -25.39 -6.84
C THR A 114 -4.20 -24.85 -7.13
N ASP A 115 -4.51 -23.57 -6.89
CA ASP A 115 -5.88 -23.01 -7.06
C ASP A 115 -5.96 -21.91 -8.14
N LEU A 116 -5.11 -21.96 -9.16
CA LEU A 116 -5.35 -21.20 -10.38
C LEU A 116 -6.24 -22.04 -11.31
N PRO A 117 -7.49 -21.63 -11.61
CA PRO A 117 -8.18 -22.20 -12.76
C PRO A 117 -7.29 -21.92 -13.98
N ALA A 118 -6.91 -22.99 -14.69
CA ALA A 118 -6.11 -22.91 -15.90
C ALA A 118 -6.85 -22.03 -16.93
N GLY A 119 -6.49 -20.74 -17.01
CA GLY A 119 -7.12 -19.87 -18.00
C GLY A 119 -7.04 -18.35 -17.82
N LEU A 120 -6.58 -17.79 -16.69
CA LEU A 120 -6.51 -16.34 -16.53
C LEU A 120 -5.08 -15.83 -16.40
N THR A 121 -4.40 -15.78 -17.53
CA THR A 121 -3.18 -14.98 -17.69
C THR A 121 -3.57 -13.51 -17.87
N HIS A 122 -3.25 -12.69 -16.87
CA HIS A 122 -2.66 -11.36 -17.03
C HIS A 122 -3.10 -10.56 -18.27
N LEU A 123 -4.25 -9.84 -18.24
CA LEU A 123 -4.54 -8.60 -19.03
C LEU A 123 -6.04 -8.21 -19.06
N GLU A 124 -6.77 -8.04 -17.95
CA GLU A 124 -8.16 -7.51 -18.03
C GLU A 124 -8.54 -6.53 -16.90
N TRP A 125 -7.65 -5.61 -16.53
CA TRP A 125 -7.98 -4.55 -15.55
C TRP A 125 -7.75 -3.14 -16.07
N PHE A 126 -7.38 -2.98 -17.35
CA PHE A 126 -7.38 -1.70 -18.03
C PHE A 126 -8.63 -1.60 -18.89
N THR A 127 -9.71 -1.10 -18.31
CA THR A 127 -10.65 -0.30 -19.11
C THR A 127 -10.25 1.14 -18.87
N ASP A 128 -9.39 1.62 -19.75
CA ASP A 128 -9.08 3.03 -19.93
C ASP A 128 -10.28 3.66 -20.67
N PRO A 129 -11.01 4.64 -20.11
CA PRO A 129 -11.97 5.40 -20.89
C PRO A 129 -11.32 6.69 -21.35
N ALA A 130 -10.38 6.63 -22.30
CA ALA A 130 -9.89 7.81 -23.00
C ALA A 130 -9.43 7.49 -24.42
N ALA A 131 -10.36 7.58 -25.38
CA ALA A 131 -10.12 8.12 -26.72
C ALA A 131 -11.43 8.08 -27.54
N GLU A 132 -12.28 9.08 -27.37
CA GLU A 132 -13.18 9.50 -28.45
C GLU A 132 -13.05 11.02 -28.61
N ASP A 133 -12.00 11.42 -29.31
CA ASP A 133 -11.95 12.63 -30.14
C ASP A 133 -11.22 12.21 -31.42
N ASP A 134 -11.94 12.02 -32.53
CA ASP A 134 -11.92 12.93 -33.70
C ASP A 134 -12.54 12.26 -34.96
N ASP A 135 -13.40 13.04 -35.61
CA ASP A 135 -13.63 13.16 -37.06
C ASP A 135 -14.16 11.99 -37.91
N ASN A 136 -15.44 12.09 -38.30
CA ASN A 136 -15.84 12.28 -39.71
C ASN A 136 -17.32 12.71 -39.85
#